data_AF-A0A940LS18-F1
#
_entry.id   AF-A0A940LS18-F1
#
_cell.length_a   1.000
_cell.length_b   1.000
_cell.length_c   1.000
_cell.angle_alpha   90.00
_cell.angle_beta   90.00
_cell.angle_gamma   90.00
#
_symmetry.space_group_name_H-M   'P 1'
#
loop_
_entity.id
_entity.type
_entity.pdbx_description
1 polymer ?
#
loop_
_entity_poly.entity_id
_entity_poly.type
_entity_poly.pdbx_seq_one_letter_code
_entity_poly.pdbx_strand_id
1 'polypeptide(L)' 'MTLIERIPLLNDQELLSLLANARRLDIVGTPAQRKGAAEVLPQLELEASKRRATALQARKRRAAAQRATAGAA' A
#
# COMPACT_ATOMS: atom_id res chain seq x y z
N MET A 1 -11.89 4.99 -17.58
CA MET A 1 -11.00 4.23 -16.68
C MET A 1 -9.95 5.18 -16.12
N THR A 2 -10.03 5.50 -14.83
CA THR A 2 -9.14 6.43 -14.12
C THR A 2 -8.00 5.67 -13.42
N LEU A 3 -6.98 6.39 -12.95
CA LEU A 3 -5.90 5.77 -12.18
C LEU A 3 -6.40 5.23 -10.83
N ILE A 4 -7.35 5.94 -10.19
CA ILE A 4 -7.93 5.55 -8.90
C ILE A 4 -8.65 4.20 -9.01
N GLU A 5 -9.42 4.00 -10.08
CA GLU A 5 -10.10 2.73 -10.36
C GLU A 5 -9.14 1.54 -10.51
N ARG A 6 -7.86 1.80 -10.86
CA ARG A 6 -6.84 0.75 -11.03
C ARG A 6 -6.10 0.40 -9.75
N ILE A 7 -6.11 1.25 -8.73
CA ILE A 7 -5.33 1.06 -7.50
C ILE A 7 -5.60 -0.32 -6.84
N PRO A 8 -6.87 -0.80 -6.74
CA PRO A 8 -7.14 -2.11 -6.15
C PRO A 8 -6.53 -3.28 -6.94
N LEU A 9 -6.26 -3.09 -8.25
CA LEU A 9 -5.76 -4.12 -9.14
C LEU A 9 -4.22 -4.19 -9.18
N LEU A 10 -3.53 -3.21 -8.59
CA LEU A 10 -2.08 -3.18 -8.53
C LEU A 10 -1.57 -4.29 -7.61
N ASN A 11 -0.45 -4.91 -7.98
CA ASN A 11 0.30 -5.72 -7.03
C ASN A 11 1.06 -4.82 -6.03
N ASP A 12 1.66 -5.42 -5.00
CA ASP A 12 2.34 -4.66 -3.93
C ASP A 12 3.51 -3.82 -4.45
N GLN A 13 4.30 -4.35 -5.38
CA GLN A 13 5.44 -3.64 -5.95
C GLN A 13 5.00 -2.45 -6.80
N GLU A 14 3.97 -2.63 -7.62
CA GLU A 14 3.37 -1.57 -8.43
C GLU A 14 2.78 -0.46 -7.55
N LEU A 15 2.04 -0.82 -6.50
CA LEU A 15 1.45 0.13 -5.56
C LEU A 15 2.52 0.97 -4.86
N LEU A 16 3.59 0.33 -4.36
CA LEU A 16 4.69 1.03 -3.69
C LEU A 16 5.47 1.93 -4.65
N SER A 17 5.71 1.47 -5.87
CA SER A 17 6.40 2.26 -6.90
C SER A 17 5.58 3.48 -7.30
N LEU A 18 4.27 3.31 -7.49
CA LEU A 18 3.37 4.41 -7.83
C LEU A 18 3.25 5.42 -6.68
N LEU A 19 3.14 4.95 -5.43
CA LEU A 19 3.12 5.81 -4.24
C LEU A 19 4.42 6.62 -4.10
N ALA A 20 5.58 5.99 -4.28
CA ALA A 20 6.87 6.69 -4.23
C ALA A 20 6.99 7.76 -5.31
N ASN A 21 6.56 7.44 -6.54
CA ASN A 21 6.54 8.39 -7.64
C ASN A 21 5.58 9.56 -7.39
N ALA A 22 4.37 9.29 -6.89
CA ALA A 22 3.40 10.32 -6.56
C ALA A 22 3.95 11.28 -5.49
N ARG A 23 4.58 10.77 -4.43
CA ARG A 23 5.24 11.58 -3.40
C ARG A 23 6.38 12.43 -3.96
N ARG A 24 7.18 11.88 -4.87
CA ARG A 24 8.25 12.64 -5.54
C ARG A 24 7.65 13.77 -6.39
N LEU A 25 6.62 13.48 -7.17
CA LEU A 25 5.95 14.47 -8.02
C LEU A 25 5.26 15.57 -7.23
N ASP A 26 4.71 15.27 -6.05
CA ASP A 26 4.12 16.26 -5.16
C ASP A 26 5.14 17.33 -4.70
N ILE A 27 6.41 16.94 -4.54
CA ILE A 27 7.49 17.83 -4.10
C ILE A 27 8.15 18.56 -5.28
N VAL A 28 8.59 17.81 -6.30
CA VAL A 28 9.45 18.35 -7.38
C VAL A 28 8.77 18.45 -8.74
N GLY A 29 7.51 18.04 -8.86
CA GLY A 29 6.78 18.05 -10.12
C GLY A 29 6.37 19.46 -10.55
N THR A 30 5.94 19.59 -11.81
CA THR A 30 5.29 20.81 -12.32
C THR A 30 3.96 21.07 -11.59
N PRO A 31 3.38 22.27 -11.65
CA PRO A 31 2.10 22.55 -11.01
C PRO A 31 0.98 21.55 -11.39
N ALA A 32 0.93 21.13 -12.65
CA ALA A 32 -0.03 20.13 -13.11
C ALA A 32 0.24 18.73 -12.52
N GLN A 33 1.52 18.33 -12.44
CA GLN A 33 1.92 17.06 -11.83
C GLN A 33 1.63 17.02 -10.33
N ARG A 34 1.90 18.11 -9.61
CA ARG A 34 1.58 18.22 -8.18
C ARG A 34 0.08 18.11 -7.94
N LYS A 35 -0.74 18.79 -8.75
CA LYS A 35 -2.21 18.68 -8.68
C LYS A 35 -2.67 17.23 -8.88
N GLY A 36 -2.13 16.54 -9.89
CA GLY A 36 -2.45 15.13 -10.13
C GLY A 36 -1.98 14.22 -9.00
N ALA A 37 -0.78 14.46 -8.45
CA ALA A 37 -0.26 13.71 -7.30
C ALA A 37 -1.14 13.89 -6.06
N ALA A 38 -1.54 15.12 -5.75
CA ALA A 38 -2.42 15.45 -4.62
C ALA A 38 -3.78 14.74 -4.71
N GLU A 39 -4.32 14.54 -5.92
CA GLU A 39 -5.57 13.82 -6.14
C GLU A 39 -5.45 12.31 -5.82
N VAL A 40 -4.34 11.68 -6.18
CA VAL A 40 -4.18 10.22 -6.12
C VAL A 40 -3.49 9.72 -4.85
N LEU A 41 -2.67 10.56 -4.20
CA LEU A 41 -1.91 10.21 -3.00
C LEU A 41 -2.78 9.63 -1.88
N PRO A 42 -3.93 10.23 -1.50
CA PRO A 42 -4.76 9.69 -0.42
C PRO A 42 -5.22 8.26 -0.68
N GLN A 43 -5.54 7.93 -1.93
CA GLN A 43 -6.03 6.60 -2.30
C GLN A 43 -4.90 5.56 -2.28
N LEU A 44 -3.71 5.94 -2.76
CA LEU A 44 -2.52 5.08 -2.70
C LEU A 44 -2.10 4.79 -1.26
N GLU A 45 -2.15 5.79 -0.39
CA GLU A 45 -1.79 5.65 1.03
C GLU A 45 -2.80 4.80 1.80
N LEU A 46 -4.09 4.99 1.53
CA LEU A 46 -5.16 4.17 2.10
C LEU A 46 -4.97 2.69 1.72
N GLU A 47 -4.75 2.40 0.44
CA GLU A 47 -4.55 1.03 -0.02
C GLU A 47 -3.27 0.41 0.57
N ALA A 48 -2.16 1.15 0.57
CA ALA A 48 -0.92 0.69 1.17
C ALA A 48 -1.09 0.39 2.68
N SER A 49 -1.86 1.21 3.40
CA SER A 49 -2.17 1.00 4.82
C SER A 49 -3.00 -0.27 5.03
N LYS A 50 -4.06 -0.47 4.24
CA LYS A 50 -4.90 -1.68 4.27
C LYS A 50 -4.06 -2.95 4.08
N ARG A 51 -3.17 -2.96 3.08
CA ARG A 51 -2.31 -4.13 2.81
C ARG A 51 -1.33 -4.40 3.94
N ARG A 52 -0.72 -3.37 4.51
CA ARG A 52 0.15 -3.52 5.69
C ARG A 52 -0.60 -4.10 6.89
N ALA A 53 -1.83 -3.62 7.14
CA ALA A 53 -2.66 -4.14 8.21
C ALA A 53 -2.98 -5.63 8.00
N THR A 54 -3.38 -6.02 6.79
CA THR A 54 -3.64 -7.42 6.43
C THR A 54 -2.40 -8.28 6.60
N ALA A 55 -1.24 -7.84 6.11
CA ALA A 55 0.01 -8.56 6.24
C ALA A 55 0.43 -8.75 7.70
N LEU A 56 0.26 -7.71 8.53
CA LEU A 56 0.53 -7.78 9.96
C LEU A 56 -0.39 -8.78 10.66
N GLN A 57 -1.69 -8.77 10.35
CA GLN A 57 -2.64 -9.74 10.93
C GLN A 57 -2.32 -11.18 10.48
N ALA A 58 -1.95 -11.39 9.22
CA ALA A 58 -1.51 -12.70 8.74
C ALA A 58 -0.23 -13.20 9.43
N ARG A 59 0.71 -12.29 9.75
CA ARG A 59 1.92 -12.62 10.52
C ARG A 59 1.57 -12.99 11.97
N LYS A 60 0.71 -12.22 12.63
CA LYS A 60 0.24 -12.51 14.01
C LYS A 60 -0.43 -13.88 14.09
N ARG A 61 -1.31 -14.21 13.14
CA ARG A 61 -1.96 -15.52 13.06
C ARG A 61 -0.97 -16.67 12.89
N ARG A 62 0.01 -16.52 11.98
CA ARG A 62 1.08 -17.52 11.80
C ARG A 62 1.92 -17.72 13.06
N ALA A 63 2.32 -16.64 13.73
CA ALA A 63 3.08 -16.74 14.96
C ALA A 63 2.30 -17.43 16.09
N ALA A 64 0.99 -17.16 16.21
CA ALA A 64 0.13 -17.83 17.18
C ALA A 64 0.00 -19.33 16.89
N ALA A 65 -0.19 -19.71 15.62
CA ALA A 65 -0.26 -21.12 15.22
C ALA A 65 1.04 -21.87 15.54
N GLN A 66 2.21 -21.27 15.26
CA GLN A 66 3.52 -21.86 15.55
C GLN A 66 3.74 -22.09 17.05
N ARG A 67 3.29 -21.16 17.91
CA ARG A 67 3.36 -21.33 19.37
C ARG A 67 2.46 -22.45 19.86
N ALA A 68 1.25 -22.57 19.30
CA ALA A 68 0.32 -23.64 19.67
C ALA A 68 0.89 -25.02 19.31
N THR A 69 1.52 -25.16 18.15
CA THR A 69 2.16 -26.43 17.75
C THR A 69 3.41 -26.76 18.55
N ALA A 70 4.20 -25.75 18.95
CA ALA A 70 5.42 -25.95 19.74
C ALA A 70 5.18 -26.27 21.21
N GLY A 71 4.04 -25.83 21.78
CA GLY A 71 3.65 -26.18 23.16
C GLY A 71 2.85 -27.48 23.29
N ALA A 72 2.50 -28.12 22.17
CA ALA A 72 1.81 -29.41 22.13
C ALA A 72 2.77 -30.60 21.90
N ALA A 73 4.07 -30.33 21.77
CA ALA A 73 5.16 -31.30 21.68
C ALA A 73 5.97 -31.29 22.99
#